data_AF-A0A957EUI0-F1
#
_entry.id   AF-A0A957EUI0-F1
#
_cell.length_a   1.000
_cell.length_b   1.000
_cell.length_c   1.000
_cell.angle_alpha   90.00
_cell.angle_beta   90.00
_cell.angle_gamma   90.00
#
_symmetry.space_group_name_H-M   'P 1'
#
loop_
_entity.id
_entity.type
_entity.pdbx_description
1 polymer ?
#
loop_
_entity_poly.entity_id
_entity_poly.type
_entity_poly.pdbx_seq_one_letter_code
_entity_poly.pdbx_strand_id
1 'polypeptide(L)' 'MLDYVAKVTLAPATAVSADIDRLRDVGFGDKAILEINQITGFFAWCNRTVDGLGVELEDFWEQGLSNI' A
#
# COMPACT_ATOMS: atom_id res chain seq x y z
N MET A 1 -4.02 11.46 0.27
CA MET A 1 -4.05 10.05 -0.18
C MET A 1 -2.90 9.25 0.43
N LEU A 2 -1.63 9.60 0.14
CA LEU A 2 -0.48 8.84 0.66
C LEU A 2 -0.38 8.83 2.19
N ASP A 3 -0.82 9.89 2.87
CA ASP A 3 -0.86 9.90 4.36
C ASP A 3 -1.79 8.81 4.92
N TYR A 4 -2.93 8.57 4.27
CA TYR A 4 -3.84 7.48 4.62
C TYR A 4 -3.17 6.12 4.37
N VAL A 5 -2.52 5.95 3.22
CA VAL A 5 -1.79 4.71 2.86
C VAL A 5 -0.69 4.41 3.88
N ALA A 6 0.10 5.42 4.26
CA ALA A 6 1.16 5.30 5.25
C ALA A 6 0.58 4.89 6.62
N LYS A 7 -0.50 5.54 7.06
CA LYS A 7 -1.19 5.23 8.31
C LYS A 7 -1.71 3.79 8.35
N VAL A 8 -2.42 3.35 7.30
CA VAL A 8 -2.96 1.98 7.21
C VAL A 8 -1.84 0.93 7.14
N THR A 9 -0.71 1.26 6.50
CA THR A 9 0.44 0.35 6.43
C THR A 9 1.12 0.17 7.79
N LEU A 10 1.36 1.27 8.51
CA LEU A 10 2.16 1.28 9.74
C LEU A 10 1.34 1.03 11.01
N ALA A 11 0.12 1.54 11.07
CA ALA A 11 -0.73 1.52 12.26
C ALA A 11 -2.22 1.35 11.89
N PRO A 12 -2.61 0.24 11.22
CA PRO A 12 -3.98 0.04 10.73
C PRO A 12 -5.04 0.14 11.82
N ALA A 13 -4.71 -0.28 13.06
CA ALA A 13 -5.62 -0.19 14.22
C ALA A 13 -5.99 1.25 14.62
N THR A 14 -5.26 2.26 14.11
CA THR A 14 -5.52 3.68 14.40
C THR A 14 -6.35 4.37 13.30
N ALA A 15 -6.65 3.67 12.20
CA ALA A 15 -7.48 4.21 11.12
C ALA A 15 -8.91 4.43 11.61
N VAL A 16 -9.47 5.60 11.31
CA VAL A 16 -10.79 6.06 11.76
C VAL A 16 -11.57 6.70 10.61
N SER A 17 -12.87 6.91 10.78
CA SER A 17 -13.74 7.54 9.76
C SER A 17 -13.24 8.92 9.32
N ALA A 18 -12.63 9.69 10.23
CA ALA A 18 -12.07 11.00 9.91
C ALA A 18 -10.91 10.96 8.89
N ASP A 19 -10.27 9.80 8.68
CA ASP A 19 -9.29 9.65 7.60
C ASP A 19 -9.98 9.47 6.24
N ILE A 20 -11.14 8.82 6.22
CA ILE A 20 -11.99 8.65 5.03
C ILE A 20 -12.60 10.00 4.64
N ASP A 21 -13.09 10.76 5.60
CA ASP A 21 -13.66 12.09 5.35
C ASP A 21 -12.63 13.04 4.75
N ARG A 22 -11.38 13.01 5.24
CA ARG A 22 -10.27 13.76 4.63
C ARG A 22 -9.99 13.37 3.17
N LEU A 23 -10.19 12.11 2.79
CA LEU A 23 -10.07 11.70 1.40
C LEU A 23 -11.25 12.24 0.55
N ARG A 24 -12.46 12.26 1.11
CA ARG A 24 -13.63 12.86 0.45
C ARG A 24 -13.46 14.36 0.25
N ASP A 25 -12.93 15.07 1.25
CA ASP A 25 -12.72 16.53 1.21
C ASP A 25 -11.80 16.97 0.07
N VAL A 26 -10.84 16.12 -0.33
CA VAL A 26 -9.93 16.38 -1.46
C VAL A 26 -10.47 15.86 -2.80
N GLY A 27 -11.71 15.37 -2.83
CA GLY A 27 -12.44 15.00 -4.05
C GLY A 27 -12.43 13.51 -4.42
N PHE A 28 -11.93 12.61 -3.56
CA PHE A 28 -12.08 11.18 -3.83
C PHE A 28 -13.51 10.70 -3.58
N GLY A 29 -14.09 10.04 -4.57
CA GLY A 29 -15.36 9.31 -4.38
C GLY A 29 -15.18 8.01 -3.62
N ASP A 30 -16.26 7.47 -3.06
CA ASP A 30 -16.23 6.25 -2.23
C ASP A 30 -15.59 5.05 -2.94
N LYS A 31 -15.82 4.88 -4.26
CA LYS A 31 -15.18 3.83 -5.06
C LYS A 31 -13.65 3.98 -5.07
N ALA A 32 -13.15 5.19 -5.29
CA ALA A 32 -11.71 5.45 -5.31
C ALA A 32 -11.09 5.22 -3.92
N ILE A 33 -11.79 5.58 -2.85
CA ILE A 33 -11.34 5.33 -1.47
C ILE A 33 -11.26 3.83 -1.19
N LEU A 34 -12.25 3.05 -1.64
CA LEU A 34 -12.21 1.60 -1.54
C LEU A 34 -11.00 1.03 -2.28
N GLU A 35 -10.74 1.47 -3.51
CA GLU A 35 -9.59 1.04 -4.30
C GLU A 35 -8.25 1.38 -3.62
N ILE A 36 -8.11 2.60 -3.07
CA ILE A 36 -6.93 3.00 -2.28
C ILE A 36 -6.72 2.03 -1.11
N ASN A 37 -7.77 1.72 -0.35
CA ASN A 37 -7.68 0.83 0.80
C ASN A 37 -7.33 -0.62 0.40
N GLN A 38 -7.96 -1.14 -0.66
CA GLN A 38 -7.72 -2.50 -1.15
C GLN A 38 -6.29 -2.68 -1.67
N ILE A 39 -5.79 -1.73 -2.47
CA ILE A 39 -4.42 -1.77 -3.00
C ILE A 39 -3.41 -1.70 -1.85
N THR A 40 -3.64 -0.81 -0.87
CA THR A 40 -2.79 -0.70 0.33
C THR A 40 -2.73 -2.02 1.09
N GLY A 41 -3.88 -2.65 1.34
CA GLY A 41 -3.96 -3.94 2.04
C GLY A 41 -3.28 -5.07 1.27
N PHE A 42 -3.45 -5.12 -0.05
CA PHE A 42 -2.83 -6.12 -0.91
C PHE A 42 -1.30 -6.07 -0.82
N PHE A 43 -0.69 -4.88 -1.02
CA PHE A 43 0.76 -4.74 -0.91
C PHE A 43 1.27 -5.01 0.50
N ALA A 44 0.54 -4.59 1.53
CA ALA A 44 0.92 -4.87 2.90
C ALA A 44 0.90 -6.39 3.21
N TRP A 45 0.03 -7.17 2.56
CA TRP A 45 0.06 -8.64 2.64
C TRP A 45 1.24 -9.24 1.86
N CYS A 46 1.47 -8.80 0.62
CA CYS A 46 2.60 -9.24 -0.21
C CYS A 46 3.93 -9.03 0.52
N ASN A 47 4.18 -7.81 1.00
CA ASN A 47 5.43 -7.45 1.67
C ASN A 47 5.66 -8.33 2.91
N ARG A 48 4.64 -8.51 3.76
CA ARG A 48 4.75 -9.39 4.93
C ARG A 48 5.00 -10.85 4.57
N THR A 49 4.48 -11.30 3.43
CA THR A 49 4.69 -12.68 2.95
C THR A 49 6.12 -12.87 2.47
N VAL A 50 6.62 -11.96 1.64
CA VAL A 50 8.00 -11.98 1.10
C VAL A 50 9.01 -11.81 2.23
N ASP A 51 8.88 -10.74 3.03
CA ASP A 51 9.78 -10.44 4.14
C ASP A 51 9.74 -11.53 5.22
N GLY A 52 8.54 -12.04 5.54
CA GLY A 52 8.36 -13.07 6.56
C GLY A 52 8.94 -14.43 6.17
N LEU A 53 9.09 -14.69 4.87
CA LEU A 53 9.72 -15.90 4.33
C LEU A 53 11.21 -15.70 3.98
N GLY A 54 11.73 -14.47 4.06
CA GLY A 54 13.10 -14.14 3.65
C GLY A 54 13.33 -14.34 2.16
N VAL A 55 12.34 -14.02 1.33
CA VAL A 55 12.44 -14.10 -0.13
C VAL A 55 13.29 -12.92 -0.62
N GLU A 56 14.42 -13.23 -1.25
CA GLU A 56 15.30 -12.25 -1.88
C GLU A 56 14.84 -11.92 -3.31
N LEU A 57 15.29 -10.78 -3.82
CA LEU A 57 15.11 -10.42 -5.22
C LEU A 57 15.87 -11.40 -6.11
N GLU A 58 15.32 -11.69 -7.29
CA GLU A 58 16.00 -12.48 -8.30
C GLU A 58 17.20 -11.72 -8.87
N ASP A 59 18.30 -12.43 -9.15
CA ASP A 59 19.57 -11.87 -9.68
C ASP A 59 19.38 -10.94 -10.90
N PHE A 60 18.32 -11.15 -11.68
CA PHE A 60 18.02 -10.32 -12.85
C PHE A 60 17.68 -8.87 -12.48
N TRP A 61 17.09 -8.63 -11.31
CA TRP A 61 16.79 -7.28 -10.82
C TRP A 61 18.05 -6.57 -10.31
N GLU A 62 19.06 -7.31 -9.85
CA GLU A 62 20.33 -6.76 -9.39
C GLU A 62 21.26 -6.34 -10.53
N GLN A 63 21.20 -7.05 -11.66
CA GLN A 63 22.06 -6.79 -12.82
C GLN A 63 21.66 -5.54 -13.62
N GLY A 64 20.59 -4.86 -13.20
CA GLY A 64 20.01 -3.75 -13.92
C GLY A 64 19.34 -4.23 -15.22
N LEU A 65 18.39 -3.45 -15.71
CA LEU A 65 17.62 -3.73 -16.94
C LEU A 65 18.51 -3.65 -18.20
N SER A 66 19.58 -4.45 -18.31
CA SER A 66 20.51 -4.40 -19.45
C SER A 66 19.96 -5.11 -20.69
N ASN A 67 18.89 -5.89 -20.55
CA ASN A 67 18.37 -6.79 -21.59
C ASN A 67 16.89 -6.57 -21.93
N ILE A 68 16.28 -5.44 -21.52
CA ILE A 68 15.02 -4.90 -22.05
C ILE A 68 15.32 -3.51 -22.60
#